data_AF-A0A3D5R1K7-F1
#
_entry.id   AF-A0A3D5R1K7-F1
#
_cell.length_a   1.000
_cell.length_b   1.000
_cell.length_c   1.000
_cell.angle_alpha   90.00
_cell.angle_beta   90.00
_cell.angle_gamma   90.00
#
_symmetry.space_group_name_H-M   'P 1'
#
loop_
_entity.id
_entity.type
_entity.pdbx_description
1 polymer ?
#
loop_
_entity_poly.entity_id
_entity_poly.type
_entity_poly.pdbx_seq_one_letter_code
_entity_poly.pdbx_strand_id
1 'polypeptide(L)'
;ELNTVAYFAILRSRHSFKTVARIRETTQVLLDVYNNSGKICVHPLKAWKRYTPTMFLPHIMEGGKFVPILNSADAASILHFMTDKNTTSGVRNLDYWDRIFLKAGSILENPDALQEKQDMVETLSRVMIGREKRILALVKEYFTLEDLVEIKKRLIGTGFIGGKSVGMLLARNILRKDPALDWQAELEMHDSFYIGSDIFYSYMVQNGWWKLLMAQKTDEGYFEVARELKSKMLHGVFPDEIKEQFQLMLEYYGQAPIIVRSSSLLEDAFGNAFAGKYESYFCISQGTPEERYRHFEEAVRKIFASTMNEDALTYRLQRGMANQDEQMALLVQRVSGSHRGEYFFPGLAGVGLSYNTFVWQKGMDPKAGMLRIVFGLGTRAVNRVENDYPRIVALDAPLVKPYAKQADIKRFSQHEADVLNLRDNEFQTLPTAKLLSEDLVEHLDLIVEHDTAAADYLRSVGRDTKDAWIITFDELLSATPFAKTMS
;
A
#
# COMPACT_ATOMS: atom_id res chain seq x y z
N GLU A 1 34.01 -9.83 6.70
CA GLU A 1 32.95 -10.84 6.93
C GLU A 1 32.85 -11.05 8.44
N LEU A 2 31.65 -10.98 9.02
CA LEU A 2 31.45 -11.32 10.43
C LEU A 2 31.79 -12.80 10.60
N ASN A 3 32.70 -13.11 11.52
CA ASN A 3 33.15 -14.47 11.80
C ASN A 3 32.16 -15.18 12.73
N THR A 4 30.87 -15.14 12.39
CA THR A 4 29.76 -15.67 13.21
C THR A 4 28.90 -16.64 12.40
N VAL A 5 28.45 -17.72 13.05
CA VAL A 5 27.54 -18.71 12.46
C VAL A 5 26.13 -18.40 12.94
N ALA A 6 25.28 -17.92 12.05
CA ALA A 6 23.84 -17.79 12.31
C ALA A 6 23.15 -19.10 11.92
N TYR A 7 22.32 -19.63 12.81
CA TYR A 7 21.49 -20.80 12.54
C TYR A 7 20.03 -20.52 12.95
N PHE A 8 19.10 -21.09 12.20
CA PHE A 8 17.68 -21.10 12.54
C PHE A 8 17.10 -22.45 12.14
N ALA A 9 16.07 -22.89 12.84
CA ALA A 9 15.37 -24.13 12.54
C ALA A 9 14.03 -23.82 11.87
N ILE A 10 13.70 -24.60 10.85
CA ILE A 10 12.38 -24.59 10.21
C ILE A 10 11.72 -25.95 10.44
N LEU A 11 10.40 -25.95 10.62
CA LEU A 11 9.67 -27.22 10.74
C LEU A 11 9.49 -27.82 9.36
N ARG A 12 9.95 -29.07 9.19
CA ARG A 12 9.83 -29.80 7.93
C ARG A 12 8.36 -29.92 7.51
N SER A 13 8.09 -29.75 6.21
CA SER A 13 6.75 -29.85 5.60
C SER A 13 5.73 -28.78 6.06
N ARG A 14 6.18 -27.72 6.74
CA ARG A 14 5.37 -26.54 7.12
C ARG A 14 5.63 -25.30 6.25
N HIS A 15 6.54 -25.42 5.29
CA HIS A 15 6.94 -24.36 4.35
C HIS A 15 6.88 -24.91 2.92
N SER A 16 6.59 -24.03 1.95
CA SER A 16 6.59 -24.41 0.54
C SER A 16 7.98 -24.86 0.07
N PHE A 17 8.04 -25.74 -0.94
CA PHE A 17 9.32 -26.16 -1.55
C PHE A 17 10.15 -24.96 -2.01
N LYS A 18 9.50 -23.89 -2.46
CA LYS A 18 10.13 -22.66 -2.91
C LYS A 18 10.83 -21.92 -1.77
N THR A 19 10.18 -21.77 -0.63
CA THR A 19 10.80 -21.18 0.57
C THR A 19 12.00 -21.99 1.02
N VAL A 20 11.89 -23.32 1.01
CA VAL A 20 13.00 -24.22 1.36
C VAL A 20 14.16 -24.10 0.33
N ALA A 21 13.85 -23.98 -0.96
CA ALA A 21 14.85 -23.77 -2.01
C ALA A 21 15.60 -22.44 -1.83
N ARG A 22 14.89 -21.35 -1.54
CA ARG A 22 15.50 -20.02 -1.25
C ARG A 22 16.40 -20.05 -0.01
N ILE A 23 15.98 -20.73 1.06
CA ILE A 23 16.81 -20.96 2.26
C ILE A 23 18.07 -21.76 1.87
N ARG A 24 17.91 -22.79 1.04
CA ARG A 24 19.02 -23.59 0.56
C ARG A 24 20.01 -22.76 -0.25
N GLU A 25 19.58 -21.79 -1.06
CA GLU A 25 20.49 -20.93 -1.83
C GLU A 25 21.38 -20.05 -0.95
N THR A 26 20.79 -19.45 0.09
CA THR A 26 21.45 -18.45 0.94
C THR A 26 22.31 -19.03 2.06
N THR A 27 21.96 -20.20 2.60
CA THR A 27 22.67 -20.81 3.73
C THR A 27 23.99 -21.48 3.33
N GLN A 28 25.01 -21.46 4.19
CA GLN A 28 26.25 -22.21 3.94
C GLN A 28 26.08 -23.71 4.24
N VAL A 29 25.26 -24.06 5.23
CA VAL A 29 24.96 -25.43 5.63
C VAL A 29 23.47 -25.57 5.82
N LEU A 30 22.89 -26.63 5.25
CA LEU A 30 21.49 -27.00 5.46
C LEU A 30 21.44 -28.45 5.91
N LEU A 31 20.81 -28.71 7.06
CA LEU A 31 20.70 -30.02 7.67
C LEU A 31 19.22 -30.36 7.91
N ASP A 32 18.81 -31.55 7.49
CA ASP A 32 17.59 -32.17 7.99
C ASP A 32 17.90 -32.85 9.32
N VAL A 33 17.13 -32.55 10.36
CA VAL A 33 17.27 -33.18 11.69
C VAL A 33 15.96 -33.88 12.04
N TYR A 34 16.04 -35.15 12.46
CA TYR A 34 14.87 -35.93 12.85
C TYR A 34 15.21 -37.00 13.88
N ASN A 35 14.18 -37.49 14.57
CA ASN A 35 14.30 -38.60 15.52
C ASN A 35 13.73 -39.87 14.87
N ASN A 36 14.55 -40.93 14.81
CA ASN A 36 14.13 -42.25 14.37
C ASN A 36 14.31 -43.24 15.53
N SER A 37 13.19 -43.72 16.09
CA SER A 37 13.18 -44.71 17.18
C SER A 37 14.09 -44.37 18.38
N GLY A 38 14.14 -43.11 18.78
CA GLY A 38 14.94 -42.63 19.92
C GLY A 38 16.37 -42.19 19.57
N LYS A 39 16.84 -42.41 18.33
CA LYS A 39 18.14 -41.93 17.85
C LYS A 39 17.99 -40.66 17.03
N ILE A 40 18.86 -39.67 17.28
CA ILE A 40 18.91 -38.43 16.48
C ILE A 40 19.63 -38.72 15.16
N CYS A 41 19.00 -38.36 14.05
CA CYS A 41 19.56 -38.48 12.72
C CYS A 41 19.68 -37.09 12.09
N VAL A 42 20.80 -36.85 11.42
CA VAL A 42 21.12 -35.62 10.71
C VAL A 42 21.45 -35.97 9.26
N HIS A 43 20.77 -35.35 8.31
CA HIS A 43 21.02 -35.54 6.88
C HIS A 43 21.42 -34.19 6.27
N PRO A 44 22.70 -34.00 5.92
CA PRO A 44 23.14 -32.78 5.26
C PRO A 44 22.55 -32.67 3.85
N LEU A 45 21.93 -31.54 3.53
CA LEU A 45 21.35 -31.22 2.22
C LEU A 45 22.17 -30.16 1.45
N LYS A 46 22.98 -29.39 2.18
CA LYS A 46 23.96 -28.44 1.64
C LYS A 46 25.15 -28.32 2.59
N ALA A 47 26.35 -28.29 2.02
CA ALA A 47 27.58 -27.94 2.71
C ALA A 47 28.46 -27.13 1.74
N TRP A 48 28.63 -25.84 2.01
CA TRP A 48 29.37 -24.92 1.14
C TRP A 48 30.88 -25.14 1.28
N LYS A 49 31.57 -25.27 0.14
CA LYS A 49 33.05 -25.43 0.05
C LYS A 49 33.63 -26.60 0.86
N ARG A 50 32.83 -27.62 1.18
CA ARG A 50 33.27 -28.84 1.87
C ARG A 50 32.68 -30.05 1.15
N TYR A 51 33.46 -31.13 1.07
CA TYR A 51 33.02 -32.36 0.42
C TYR A 51 33.73 -33.58 1.04
N THR A 52 32.96 -34.62 1.33
CA THR A 52 33.46 -35.99 1.58
C THR A 52 32.51 -36.98 0.92
N PRO A 53 32.96 -38.21 0.57
CA PRO A 53 32.12 -39.20 -0.11
C PRO A 53 30.82 -39.56 0.63
N THR A 54 30.80 -39.42 1.96
CA THR A 54 29.67 -39.77 2.82
C THR A 54 28.91 -38.55 3.36
N MET A 55 29.30 -37.33 3.00
CA MET A 55 28.80 -36.09 3.59
C MET A 55 27.28 -35.92 3.49
N PHE A 56 26.72 -36.26 2.34
CA PHE A 56 25.29 -36.08 2.05
C PHE A 56 24.50 -37.37 2.31
N LEU A 57 25.06 -38.33 3.05
CA LEU A 57 24.30 -39.47 3.57
C LEU A 57 23.57 -39.07 4.86
N PRO A 58 22.50 -39.76 5.25
CA PRO A 58 21.98 -39.69 6.60
C PRO A 58 23.05 -40.12 7.61
N HIS A 59 23.20 -39.37 8.70
CA HIS A 59 24.11 -39.67 9.80
C HIS A 59 23.32 -39.88 11.09
N ILE A 60 23.65 -40.92 11.85
CA ILE A 60 22.99 -41.22 13.12
C ILE A 60 23.91 -40.91 14.30
N MET A 61 23.33 -40.43 15.40
CA MET A 61 24.07 -40.10 16.61
C MET A 61 24.36 -41.37 17.42
N GLU A 62 25.63 -41.73 17.55
CA GLU A 62 26.12 -42.86 18.34
C GLU A 62 27.33 -42.43 19.17
N GLY A 63 27.29 -42.67 20.49
CA GLY A 63 28.40 -42.32 21.40
C GLY A 63 28.81 -40.83 21.35
N GLY A 64 27.86 -39.93 21.09
CA GLY A 64 28.12 -38.49 20.97
C GLY A 64 28.74 -38.05 19.63
N LYS A 65 28.82 -38.93 18.63
CA LYS A 65 29.30 -38.63 17.28
C LYS A 65 28.25 -38.95 16.23
N PHE A 66 28.26 -38.22 15.12
CA PHE A 66 27.43 -38.51 13.96
C PHE A 66 28.17 -39.42 13.00
N VAL A 67 27.66 -40.64 12.79
CA VAL A 67 28.26 -41.66 11.92
C VAL A 67 27.38 -41.83 10.67
N PRO A 68 27.95 -41.80 9.45
CA PRO A 68 27.15 -41.96 8.23
C PRO A 68 26.57 -43.38 8.14
N ILE A 69 25.33 -43.48 7.67
CA ILE A 69 24.68 -44.74 7.39
C ILE A 69 25.13 -45.21 6.00
N LEU A 70 26.02 -46.21 5.99
CA LEU A 70 26.65 -46.73 4.77
C LEU A 70 25.85 -47.87 4.13
N ASN A 71 24.97 -48.53 4.90
CA ASN A 71 24.12 -49.60 4.40
C ASN A 71 22.93 -49.01 3.62
N SER A 72 22.79 -49.40 2.36
CA SER A 72 21.72 -48.94 1.47
C SER A 72 20.33 -49.34 1.96
N ALA A 73 20.17 -50.49 2.62
CA ALA A 73 18.90 -50.93 3.17
C ALA A 73 18.45 -50.05 4.34
N ASP A 74 19.39 -49.69 5.23
CA ASP A 74 19.12 -48.82 6.37
C ASP A 74 18.88 -47.36 5.93
N ALA A 75 19.65 -46.89 4.94
CA ALA A 75 19.45 -45.57 4.34
C ALA A 75 18.09 -45.48 3.61
N ALA A 76 17.71 -46.51 2.85
CA ALA A 76 16.43 -46.57 2.16
C ALA A 76 15.24 -46.65 3.13
N SER A 77 15.34 -47.43 4.20
CA SER A 77 14.30 -47.51 5.24
C SER A 77 14.05 -46.14 5.89
N ILE A 78 15.12 -45.40 6.19
CA ILE A 78 15.04 -44.05 6.76
C ILE A 78 14.46 -43.05 5.75
N LEU A 79 14.91 -43.09 4.50
CA LEU A 79 14.38 -42.24 3.42
C LEU A 79 12.90 -42.56 3.11
N HIS A 80 12.50 -43.82 3.22
CA HIS A 80 11.12 -44.26 3.04
C HIS A 80 10.22 -43.74 4.18
N PHE A 81 10.65 -43.86 5.44
CA PHE A 81 9.97 -43.22 6.57
C PHE A 81 9.84 -41.69 6.38
N MET A 82 10.84 -41.05 5.75
CA MET A 82 10.77 -39.63 5.39
C MET A 82 9.77 -39.36 4.26
N THR A 83 9.58 -40.28 3.32
CA THR A 83 8.65 -40.13 2.18
C THR A 83 7.23 -40.60 2.47
N ASP A 84 6.96 -41.34 3.54
CA ASP A 84 5.61 -41.82 3.88
C ASP A 84 4.84 -40.85 4.80
N LYS A 85 5.56 -40.08 5.63
CA LYS A 85 5.00 -38.81 6.18
C LYS A 85 4.81 -37.74 5.08
N ASN A 86 5.37 -38.02 3.90
CA ASN A 86 5.38 -37.33 2.60
C ASN A 86 4.09 -37.15 1.77
N THR A 87 3.14 -38.06 1.94
CA THR A 87 2.14 -38.40 0.91
C THR A 87 0.85 -37.61 1.08
N THR A 88 0.95 -36.30 0.92
CA THR A 88 -0.20 -35.42 0.65
C THR A 88 0.16 -34.50 -0.52
N SER A 89 0.09 -35.08 -1.71
CA SER A 89 0.72 -34.65 -2.96
C SER A 89 0.09 -33.41 -3.63
N GLY A 90 -0.90 -32.75 -3.01
CA GLY A 90 -1.44 -31.46 -3.46
C GLY A 90 -1.22 -30.29 -2.48
N VAL A 91 -0.99 -30.58 -1.20
CA VAL A 91 -1.03 -29.57 -0.10
C VAL A 91 0.37 -29.01 0.24
N ARG A 92 1.42 -29.52 -0.39
CA ARG A 92 2.84 -29.25 -0.01
C ARG A 92 3.50 -28.08 -0.72
N ASN A 93 2.88 -27.56 -1.77
CA ASN A 93 3.27 -26.28 -2.33
C ASN A 93 2.74 -25.11 -1.49
N LEU A 94 1.79 -25.39 -0.58
CA LEU A 94 1.14 -24.40 0.26
C LEU A 94 1.92 -24.21 1.55
N ASP A 95 2.42 -22.99 1.75
CA ASP A 95 3.05 -22.60 3.00
C ASP A 95 2.01 -22.36 4.11
N TYR A 96 2.46 -21.91 5.29
CA TYR A 96 1.54 -21.59 6.39
C TYR A 96 0.49 -20.55 6.00
N TRP A 97 0.87 -19.56 5.18
CA TRP A 97 0.00 -18.49 4.69
C TRP A 97 -1.09 -19.06 3.80
N ASP A 98 -0.74 -19.90 2.84
CA ASP A 98 -1.72 -20.52 1.96
C ASP A 98 -2.70 -21.43 2.72
N ARG A 99 -2.20 -22.19 3.70
CA ARG A 99 -3.03 -23.09 4.51
C ARG A 99 -4.04 -22.35 5.38
N ILE A 100 -3.66 -21.21 5.97
CA ILE A 100 -4.58 -20.44 6.81
C ILE A 100 -5.72 -19.85 5.98
N PHE A 101 -5.44 -19.40 4.74
CA PHE A 101 -6.47 -18.86 3.86
C PHE A 101 -7.39 -19.94 3.26
N LEU A 102 -6.88 -21.14 3.00
CA LEU A 102 -7.75 -22.27 2.65
C LEU A 102 -8.69 -22.65 3.79
N LYS A 103 -8.17 -22.67 5.03
CA LYS A 103 -9.01 -22.88 6.22
C LYS A 103 -10.06 -21.77 6.37
N ALA A 104 -9.67 -20.51 6.17
CA ALA A 104 -10.60 -19.39 6.18
C ALA A 104 -11.73 -19.56 5.14
N GLY A 105 -11.38 -20.00 3.91
CA GLY A 105 -12.36 -20.33 2.87
C GLY A 105 -13.35 -21.41 3.31
N SER A 106 -12.88 -22.51 3.90
CA SER A 106 -13.77 -23.57 4.40
C SER A 106 -14.69 -23.12 5.54
N ILE A 107 -14.24 -22.20 6.41
CA ILE A 107 -15.07 -21.64 7.48
C ILE A 107 -16.13 -20.69 6.90
N LEU A 108 -15.80 -19.94 5.85
CA LEU A 108 -16.74 -19.03 5.19
C LEU A 108 -17.94 -19.77 4.59
N GLU A 109 -17.72 -20.97 4.04
CA GLU A 109 -18.76 -21.82 3.47
C GLU A 109 -19.77 -22.32 4.51
N ASN A 110 -19.44 -22.28 5.80
CA ASN A 110 -20.33 -22.67 6.90
C ASN A 110 -21.00 -21.42 7.53
N PRO A 111 -22.30 -21.19 7.31
CA PRO A 111 -23.01 -20.03 7.87
C PRO A 111 -23.09 -20.05 9.41
N ASP A 112 -23.13 -21.24 10.02
CA ASP A 112 -23.35 -21.41 11.47
C ASP A 112 -22.06 -21.30 12.30
N ALA A 113 -20.90 -21.21 11.65
CA ALA A 113 -19.58 -21.21 12.29
C ALA A 113 -19.18 -19.84 12.87
N LEU A 114 -20.08 -19.15 13.57
CA LEU A 114 -19.88 -17.77 14.02
C LEU A 114 -18.63 -17.57 14.88
N GLN A 115 -18.40 -18.46 15.86
CA GLN A 115 -17.22 -18.38 16.72
C GLN A 115 -15.93 -18.66 15.94
N GLU A 116 -15.94 -19.66 15.05
CA GLU A 116 -14.77 -19.99 14.22
C GLU A 116 -14.43 -18.84 13.25
N LYS A 117 -15.45 -18.14 12.72
CA LYS A 117 -15.26 -16.94 11.91
C LYS A 117 -14.55 -15.85 12.72
N GLN A 118 -14.99 -15.57 13.95
CA GLN A 118 -14.36 -14.58 14.82
C GLN A 118 -12.92 -14.94 15.18
N ASP A 119 -12.66 -16.20 15.54
CA ASP A 119 -11.31 -16.69 15.86
C ASP A 119 -10.38 -16.60 14.64
N MET A 120 -10.91 -16.87 13.45
CA MET A 120 -10.17 -16.74 12.20
C MET A 120 -9.88 -15.28 11.86
N VAL A 121 -10.83 -14.36 12.09
CA VAL A 121 -10.59 -12.91 11.95
C VAL A 121 -9.42 -12.49 12.83
N GLU A 122 -9.37 -12.91 14.09
CA GLU A 122 -8.26 -12.58 14.98
C GLU A 122 -6.93 -13.15 14.47
N THR A 123 -6.94 -14.39 13.98
CA THR A 123 -5.73 -15.04 13.47
C THR A 123 -5.21 -14.36 12.21
N LEU A 124 -6.09 -14.08 11.24
CA LEU A 124 -5.75 -13.40 9.98
C LEU A 124 -5.30 -11.95 10.20
N SER A 125 -5.91 -11.25 11.16
CA SER A 125 -5.53 -9.87 11.48
C SER A 125 -4.07 -9.75 11.92
N ARG A 126 -3.58 -10.73 12.69
CA ARG A 126 -2.18 -10.76 13.17
C ARG A 126 -1.14 -10.99 12.08
N VAL A 127 -1.55 -11.53 10.93
CA VAL A 127 -0.64 -11.86 9.81
C VAL A 127 -0.76 -10.88 8.64
N MET A 128 -1.93 -10.25 8.45
CA MET A 128 -2.21 -9.38 7.30
C MET A 128 -2.37 -7.90 7.65
N ILE A 129 -2.88 -7.56 8.85
CA ILE A 129 -3.17 -6.17 9.22
C ILE A 129 -1.99 -5.57 9.97
N GLY A 130 -1.61 -6.17 11.11
CA GLY A 130 -0.53 -5.63 11.92
C GLY A 130 -0.44 -6.26 13.30
N ARG A 131 0.36 -5.62 14.17
CA ARG A 131 0.59 -6.06 15.56
C ARG A 131 0.15 -5.06 16.62
N GLU A 132 -0.30 -3.87 16.19
CA GLU A 132 -0.69 -2.80 17.09
C GLU A 132 -2.06 -3.12 17.72
N LYS A 133 -2.11 -3.08 19.06
CA LYS A 133 -3.25 -3.62 19.82
C LYS A 133 -4.54 -2.85 19.58
N ARG A 134 -4.49 -1.52 19.40
CA ARG A 134 -5.68 -0.69 19.23
C ARG A 134 -6.30 -0.90 17.86
N ILE A 135 -5.50 -0.93 16.80
CA ILE A 135 -5.92 -1.27 15.44
C ILE A 135 -6.49 -2.69 15.41
N LEU A 136 -5.84 -3.67 16.05
CA LEU A 136 -6.37 -5.03 16.12
C LEU A 136 -7.72 -5.11 16.85
N ALA A 137 -7.94 -4.28 17.88
CA ALA A 137 -9.23 -4.20 18.56
C ALA A 137 -10.32 -3.63 17.62
N LEU A 138 -10.00 -2.56 16.88
CA LEU A 138 -10.92 -1.98 15.89
C LEU A 138 -11.20 -2.96 14.74
N VAL A 139 -10.19 -3.67 14.25
CA VAL A 139 -10.38 -4.69 13.22
C VAL A 139 -11.30 -5.80 13.72
N LYS A 140 -11.12 -6.27 14.95
CA LYS A 140 -12.03 -7.26 15.56
C LYS A 140 -13.47 -6.77 15.64
N GLU A 141 -13.68 -5.48 15.86
CA GLU A 141 -15.01 -4.88 15.95
C GLU A 141 -15.65 -4.64 14.58
N TYR A 142 -14.88 -4.19 13.58
CA TYR A 142 -15.41 -3.69 12.31
C TYR A 142 -15.25 -4.63 11.11
N PHE A 143 -14.29 -5.55 11.13
CA PHE A 143 -14.07 -6.48 10.01
C PHE A 143 -14.80 -7.80 10.18
N THR A 144 -15.17 -8.38 9.05
CA THR A 144 -15.69 -9.74 8.92
C THR A 144 -14.63 -10.68 8.34
N LEU A 145 -14.88 -12.00 8.38
CA LEU A 145 -13.97 -12.96 7.75
C LEU A 145 -13.97 -12.79 6.22
N GLU A 146 -15.14 -12.46 5.67
CA GLU A 146 -15.39 -12.18 4.27
C GLU A 146 -14.50 -11.02 3.80
N ASP A 147 -14.42 -9.92 4.56
CA ASP A 147 -13.55 -8.78 4.23
C ASP A 147 -12.07 -9.18 4.12
N LEU A 148 -11.57 -9.99 5.06
CA LEU A 148 -10.16 -10.44 5.06
C LEU A 148 -9.83 -11.40 3.91
N VAL A 149 -10.80 -12.23 3.52
CA VAL A 149 -10.64 -13.11 2.35
C VAL A 149 -10.69 -12.30 1.05
N GLU A 150 -11.54 -11.29 0.94
CA GLU A 150 -11.54 -10.36 -0.20
C GLU A 150 -10.21 -9.59 -0.31
N ILE A 151 -9.64 -9.14 0.80
CA ILE A 151 -8.30 -8.52 0.81
C ILE A 151 -7.25 -9.51 0.30
N LYS A 152 -7.29 -10.78 0.72
CA LYS A 152 -6.34 -11.80 0.23
C LYS A 152 -6.43 -12.02 -1.27
N LYS A 153 -7.62 -12.00 -1.87
CA LYS A 153 -7.82 -12.13 -3.32
C LYS A 153 -7.13 -11.03 -4.10
N ARG A 154 -6.98 -9.84 -3.49
CA ARG A 154 -6.31 -8.66 -4.05
C ARG A 154 -4.89 -8.44 -3.52
N LEU A 155 -4.34 -9.38 -2.76
CA LEU A 155 -2.99 -9.29 -2.19
C LEU A 155 -1.97 -10.02 -3.08
N ILE A 156 -0.99 -9.25 -3.54
CA ILE A 156 0.20 -9.70 -4.25
C ILE A 156 1.27 -10.03 -3.21
N GLY A 157 1.83 -11.24 -3.29
CA GLY A 157 2.74 -11.80 -2.29
C GLY A 157 2.10 -12.06 -0.91
N THR A 158 2.91 -11.86 0.14
CA THR A 158 2.57 -12.15 1.54
C THR A 158 2.95 -11.01 2.48
N GLY A 159 2.51 -11.11 3.73
CA GLY A 159 2.82 -10.15 4.79
C GLY A 159 1.71 -9.11 4.98
N PHE A 160 2.07 -7.99 5.57
CA PHE A 160 1.12 -6.97 5.96
C PHE A 160 0.74 -6.05 4.79
N ILE A 161 -0.50 -5.55 4.77
CA ILE A 161 -0.97 -4.59 3.74
C ILE A 161 -0.60 -3.12 4.06
N GLY A 162 -0.03 -2.89 5.24
CA GLY A 162 0.45 -1.59 5.71
C GLY A 162 -0.63 -0.65 6.25
N GLY A 163 -0.20 0.42 6.91
CA GLY A 163 -1.05 1.37 7.61
C GLY A 163 -2.14 1.95 6.72
N LYS A 164 -1.79 2.71 5.68
CA LYS A 164 -2.78 3.38 4.82
C LYS A 164 -3.88 2.47 4.30
N SER A 165 -3.52 1.25 3.88
CA SER A 165 -4.50 0.24 3.46
C SER A 165 -5.45 -0.12 4.61
N VAL A 166 -4.91 -0.43 5.79
CA VAL A 166 -5.69 -0.77 6.99
C VAL A 166 -6.59 0.39 7.42
N GLY A 167 -6.04 1.61 7.56
CA GLY A 167 -6.79 2.78 7.98
C GLY A 167 -7.95 3.11 7.03
N MET A 168 -7.70 3.06 5.72
CA MET A 168 -8.75 3.27 4.70
C MET A 168 -9.84 2.19 4.78
N LEU A 169 -9.47 0.90 4.84
CA LEU A 169 -10.44 -0.19 4.90
C LEU A 169 -11.25 -0.16 6.20
N LEU A 170 -10.59 0.17 7.32
CA LEU A 170 -11.23 0.33 8.61
C LEU A 170 -12.23 1.47 8.59
N ALA A 171 -11.85 2.65 8.08
CA ALA A 171 -12.76 3.79 7.95
C ALA A 171 -14.00 3.42 7.11
N ARG A 172 -13.81 2.73 5.98
CA ARG A 172 -14.93 2.24 5.16
C ARG A 172 -15.83 1.26 5.91
N ASN A 173 -15.27 0.34 6.68
CA ASN A 173 -16.06 -0.63 7.45
C ASN A 173 -16.79 0.01 8.63
N ILE A 174 -16.23 1.07 9.24
CA ILE A 174 -16.93 1.89 10.24
C ILE A 174 -18.15 2.54 9.60
N LEU A 175 -17.98 3.23 8.46
CA LEU A 175 -19.08 3.88 7.75
C LEU A 175 -20.16 2.88 7.34
N ARG A 176 -19.79 1.73 6.77
CA ARG A 176 -20.76 0.68 6.37
C ARG A 176 -21.60 0.12 7.53
N LYS A 177 -21.15 0.26 8.79
CA LYS A 177 -21.91 -0.14 9.98
C LYS A 177 -22.75 0.99 10.58
N ASP A 178 -22.51 2.24 10.18
CA ASP A 178 -23.27 3.38 10.65
C ASP A 178 -24.65 3.44 9.95
N PRO A 179 -25.77 3.34 10.69
CA PRO A 179 -27.10 3.38 10.11
C PRO A 179 -27.58 4.79 9.75
N ALA A 180 -26.80 5.85 10.03
CA ALA A 180 -27.24 7.24 9.82
C ALA A 180 -27.44 7.60 8.34
N LEU A 181 -26.69 6.96 7.44
CA LEU A 181 -26.71 7.21 6.00
C LEU A 181 -26.63 5.89 5.23
N ASP A 182 -27.17 5.87 4.02
CA ASP A 182 -26.96 4.75 3.10
C ASP A 182 -25.57 4.85 2.46
N TRP A 183 -24.55 4.45 3.23
CA TRP A 183 -23.16 4.51 2.80
C TRP A 183 -22.85 3.63 1.58
N GLN A 184 -23.72 2.69 1.20
CA GLN A 184 -23.53 1.93 -0.05
C GLN A 184 -23.83 2.79 -1.28
N ALA A 185 -24.74 3.75 -1.16
CA ALA A 185 -25.05 4.71 -2.22
C ALA A 185 -24.01 5.85 -2.30
N GLU A 186 -23.45 6.26 -1.15
CA GLU A 186 -22.51 7.39 -1.08
C GLU A 186 -21.05 7.00 -1.35
N LEU A 187 -20.64 5.77 -1.01
CA LEU A 187 -19.25 5.33 -1.19
C LEU A 187 -19.05 4.68 -2.55
N GLU A 188 -18.07 5.16 -3.31
CA GLU A 188 -17.56 4.44 -4.48
C GLU A 188 -17.11 3.02 -4.09
N MET A 189 -17.32 2.05 -4.97
CA MET A 189 -16.86 0.68 -4.76
C MET A 189 -15.33 0.66 -4.60
N HIS A 190 -14.88 -0.09 -3.61
CA HIS A 190 -13.46 -0.22 -3.33
C HIS A 190 -12.75 -1.10 -4.37
N ASP A 191 -11.80 -0.54 -5.14
CA ASP A 191 -11.04 -1.27 -6.15
C ASP A 191 -9.52 -1.08 -6.00
N SER A 192 -8.95 -1.82 -5.04
CA SER A 192 -7.51 -1.78 -4.75
C SER A 192 -6.87 -3.15 -4.75
N PHE A 193 -5.58 -3.16 -5.11
CA PHE A 193 -4.65 -4.24 -4.82
C PHE A 193 -3.65 -3.81 -3.75
N TYR A 194 -3.09 -4.81 -3.07
CA TYR A 194 -2.11 -4.62 -2.01
C TYR A 194 -0.85 -5.39 -2.36
N ILE A 195 0.31 -4.77 -2.21
CA ILE A 195 1.60 -5.44 -2.32
C ILE A 195 2.08 -5.67 -0.89
N GLY A 196 2.11 -6.94 -0.48
CA GLY A 196 2.45 -7.32 0.88
C GLY A 196 3.87 -6.93 1.28
N SER A 197 4.06 -6.58 2.55
CA SER A 197 5.33 -6.08 3.07
C SER A 197 6.51 -7.06 2.96
N ASP A 198 6.25 -8.37 2.84
CA ASP A 198 7.32 -9.36 2.66
C ASP A 198 8.00 -9.21 1.29
N ILE A 199 7.31 -8.65 0.29
CA ILE A 199 7.88 -8.38 -1.03
C ILE A 199 9.05 -7.41 -0.90
N PHE A 200 8.91 -6.36 -0.08
CA PHE A 200 9.99 -5.39 0.18
C PHE A 200 11.25 -6.07 0.74
N TYR A 201 11.10 -6.94 1.73
CA TYR A 201 12.24 -7.71 2.26
C TYR A 201 12.82 -8.66 1.22
N SER A 202 11.97 -9.38 0.52
CA SER A 202 12.40 -10.33 -0.51
C SER A 202 13.18 -9.62 -1.62
N TYR A 203 12.77 -8.41 -1.99
CA TYR A 203 13.44 -7.55 -2.96
C TYR A 203 14.86 -7.21 -2.50
N MET A 204 15.04 -6.78 -1.26
CA MET A 204 16.37 -6.48 -0.72
C MET A 204 17.28 -7.72 -0.64
N VAL A 205 16.72 -8.86 -0.18
CA VAL A 205 17.49 -10.10 0.02
C VAL A 205 17.92 -10.70 -1.32
N GLN A 206 17.00 -10.79 -2.29
CA GLN A 206 17.27 -11.42 -3.59
C GLN A 206 18.24 -10.61 -4.44
N ASN A 207 18.26 -9.29 -4.27
CA ASN A 207 19.25 -8.43 -4.92
C ASN A 207 20.59 -8.38 -4.16
N GLY A 208 20.76 -9.15 -3.08
CA GLY A 208 22.04 -9.33 -2.38
C GLY A 208 22.42 -8.19 -1.44
N TRP A 209 21.48 -7.32 -1.04
CA TRP A 209 21.77 -6.12 -0.26
C TRP A 209 21.66 -6.30 1.26
N TRP A 210 21.54 -7.54 1.74
CA TRP A 210 21.41 -7.81 3.18
C TRP A 210 22.56 -7.21 4.01
N LYS A 211 23.80 -7.31 3.53
CA LYS A 211 24.97 -6.73 4.22
C LYS A 211 24.87 -5.20 4.32
N LEU A 212 24.42 -4.55 3.25
CA LEU A 212 24.22 -3.10 3.22
C LEU A 212 23.08 -2.69 4.14
N LEU A 213 21.98 -3.44 4.17
CA LEU A 213 20.87 -3.19 5.10
C LEU A 213 21.32 -3.29 6.56
N MET A 214 22.19 -4.25 6.91
CA MET A 214 22.73 -4.35 8.26
C MET A 214 23.69 -3.21 8.59
N ALA A 215 24.54 -2.79 7.63
CA ALA A 215 25.43 -1.65 7.81
C ALA A 215 24.65 -0.32 7.91
N GLN A 216 23.54 -0.17 7.19
CA GLN A 216 22.65 0.98 7.30
C GLN A 216 21.99 1.07 8.69
N LYS A 217 21.89 -0.01 9.45
CA LYS A 217 21.32 0.05 10.81
C LYS A 217 22.33 0.47 11.88
N THR A 218 23.58 0.76 11.53
CA THR A 218 24.57 1.29 12.49
C THR A 218 24.53 2.82 12.50
N ASP A 219 24.90 3.43 13.63
CA ASP A 219 24.91 4.90 13.77
C ASP A 219 25.80 5.57 12.70
N GLU A 220 26.95 4.96 12.39
CA GLU A 220 27.89 5.41 11.37
C GLU A 220 27.31 5.28 9.96
N GLY A 221 26.63 4.17 9.66
CA GLY A 221 26.14 3.86 8.32
C GLY A 221 24.74 4.38 8.01
N TYR A 222 24.03 4.94 8.99
CA TYR A 222 22.59 5.21 8.90
C TYR A 222 22.19 6.07 7.71
N PHE A 223 22.96 7.12 7.43
CA PHE A 223 22.72 8.02 6.29
C PHE A 223 23.60 7.69 5.07
N GLU A 224 24.87 7.35 5.29
CA GLU A 224 25.80 7.11 4.17
C GLU A 224 25.42 5.86 3.37
N VAL A 225 25.24 4.72 4.06
CA VAL A 225 24.89 3.45 3.43
C VAL A 225 23.47 3.50 2.86
N ALA A 226 22.59 4.31 3.44
CA ALA A 226 21.26 4.54 2.89
C ALA A 226 21.28 5.15 1.48
N ARG A 227 22.20 6.10 1.20
CA ARG A 227 22.34 6.67 -0.15
C ARG A 227 22.76 5.61 -1.17
N GLU A 228 23.67 4.72 -0.79
CA GLU A 228 24.07 3.58 -1.63
C GLU A 228 22.89 2.62 -1.86
N LEU A 229 22.18 2.24 -0.79
CA LEU A 229 21.00 1.38 -0.87
C LEU A 229 19.93 1.98 -1.78
N LYS A 230 19.62 3.27 -1.63
CA LYS A 230 18.66 3.99 -2.49
C LYS A 230 19.00 3.82 -3.97
N SER A 231 20.26 4.09 -4.34
CA SER A 231 20.72 3.98 -5.73
C SER A 231 20.56 2.54 -6.28
N LYS A 232 20.88 1.54 -5.47
CA LYS A 232 20.70 0.13 -5.84
C LYS A 232 19.24 -0.26 -5.96
N MET A 233 18.39 0.19 -5.02
CA MET A 233 16.96 -0.11 -4.99
C MET A 233 16.20 0.42 -6.20
N LEU A 234 16.68 1.48 -6.86
CA LEU A 234 16.11 1.98 -8.11
C LEU A 234 16.31 1.03 -9.30
N HIS A 235 17.26 0.08 -9.21
CA HIS A 235 17.66 -0.80 -10.30
C HIS A 235 17.55 -2.30 -9.95
N GLY A 236 16.93 -2.66 -8.82
CA GLY A 236 16.78 -4.05 -8.41
C GLY A 236 15.76 -4.79 -9.25
N VAL A 237 15.87 -6.12 -9.27
CA VAL A 237 15.02 -7.00 -10.06
C VAL A 237 14.04 -7.72 -9.14
N PHE A 238 12.78 -7.78 -9.54
CA PHE A 238 11.77 -8.63 -8.89
C PHE A 238 11.86 -10.08 -9.39
N PRO A 239 11.57 -11.08 -8.55
CA PRO A 239 11.47 -12.46 -9.00
C PRO A 239 10.25 -12.65 -9.93
N ASP A 240 10.36 -13.55 -10.90
CA ASP A 240 9.38 -13.67 -12.00
C ASP A 240 7.95 -13.93 -11.53
N GLU A 241 7.75 -14.69 -10.44
CA GLU A 241 6.43 -14.86 -9.80
C GLU A 241 5.76 -13.54 -9.41
N ILE A 242 6.53 -12.59 -8.87
CA ILE A 242 5.99 -11.28 -8.50
C ILE A 242 5.72 -10.44 -9.76
N LYS A 243 6.57 -10.59 -10.79
CA LYS A 243 6.33 -9.93 -12.09
C LYS A 243 5.03 -10.41 -12.73
N GLU A 244 4.78 -11.72 -12.73
CA GLU A 244 3.54 -12.32 -13.24
C GLU A 244 2.31 -11.79 -12.46
N GLN A 245 2.39 -11.72 -11.13
CA GLN A 245 1.30 -11.16 -10.33
C GLN A 245 1.06 -9.66 -10.60
N PHE A 246 2.12 -8.88 -10.83
CA PHE A 246 1.99 -7.48 -11.26
C PHE A 246 1.33 -7.37 -12.64
N GLN A 247 1.69 -8.23 -13.59
CA GLN A 247 1.07 -8.26 -14.92
C GLN A 247 -0.43 -8.59 -14.84
N LEU A 248 -0.82 -9.61 -14.09
CA LEU A 248 -2.22 -9.97 -13.88
C LEU A 248 -3.04 -8.83 -13.26
N MET A 249 -2.44 -8.10 -12.30
CA MET A 249 -3.07 -6.91 -11.73
C MET A 249 -3.24 -5.78 -12.76
N LEU A 250 -2.23 -5.53 -13.59
CA LEU A 250 -2.30 -4.51 -14.65
C LEU A 250 -3.30 -4.91 -15.75
N GLU A 251 -3.43 -6.20 -16.06
CA GLU A 251 -4.48 -6.72 -16.94
C GLU A 251 -5.88 -6.49 -16.37
N TYR A 252 -6.06 -6.72 -15.06
CA TYR A 252 -7.30 -6.41 -14.37
C TYR A 252 -7.69 -4.93 -14.48
N TYR A 253 -6.73 -4.01 -14.25
CA TYR A 253 -6.98 -2.57 -14.36
C TYR A 253 -7.11 -2.09 -15.82
N GLY A 254 -6.58 -2.84 -16.77
CA GLY A 254 -6.56 -2.45 -18.17
C GLY A 254 -5.82 -1.12 -18.36
N GLN A 255 -6.42 -0.18 -19.08
CA GLN A 255 -5.86 1.15 -19.33
C GLN A 255 -6.38 2.21 -18.34
N ALA A 256 -7.05 1.78 -17.26
CA ALA A 256 -7.48 2.72 -16.23
C ALA A 256 -6.25 3.29 -15.50
N PRO A 257 -6.18 4.61 -15.28
CA PRO A 257 -5.12 5.17 -14.46
C PRO A 257 -5.15 4.61 -13.04
N ILE A 258 -3.97 4.25 -12.53
CA ILE A 258 -3.78 3.75 -11.17
C ILE A 258 -2.79 4.64 -10.41
N ILE A 259 -2.85 4.59 -9.09
CA ILE A 259 -1.88 5.23 -8.20
C ILE A 259 -1.29 4.20 -7.25
N VAL A 260 0.03 4.19 -7.16
CA VAL A 260 0.79 3.35 -6.23
C VAL A 260 1.18 4.23 -5.05
N ARG A 261 0.71 3.86 -3.86
CA ARG A 261 0.92 4.60 -2.62
C ARG A 261 1.77 3.76 -1.67
N SER A 262 2.75 4.37 -1.02
CA SER A 262 3.41 3.73 0.12
C SER A 262 2.40 3.40 1.21
N SER A 263 2.52 2.25 1.86
CA SER A 263 1.70 1.84 2.99
C SER A 263 2.63 1.25 4.04
N SER A 264 3.33 2.12 4.76
CA SER A 264 4.28 1.69 5.79
C SER A 264 3.53 1.15 7.00
N LEU A 265 4.12 0.20 7.70
CA LEU A 265 3.58 -0.27 8.98
C LEU A 265 3.75 0.77 10.09
N LEU A 266 4.70 1.69 9.95
CA LEU A 266 4.94 2.75 10.94
C LEU A 266 4.00 3.94 10.75
N GLU A 267 3.36 4.05 9.58
CA GLU A 267 2.47 5.18 9.22
C GLU A 267 1.28 5.34 10.17
N ASP A 268 0.76 4.24 10.73
CA ASP A 268 -0.48 4.21 11.53
C ASP A 268 -0.27 3.80 12.99
N ALA A 269 0.98 3.78 13.48
CA ALA A 269 1.20 3.68 14.91
C ALA A 269 0.61 4.94 15.59
N PHE A 270 -0.43 4.78 16.42
CA PHE A 270 -1.08 5.87 17.16
C PHE A 270 -0.04 6.86 17.73
N GLY A 271 -0.11 8.13 17.31
CA GLY A 271 0.82 9.20 17.71
C GLY A 271 1.94 9.51 16.70
N ASN A 272 2.10 8.72 15.64
CA ASN A 272 3.04 8.98 14.55
C ASN A 272 2.28 9.43 13.29
N ALA A 273 2.36 10.72 12.95
CA ALA A 273 1.86 11.19 11.66
C ALA A 273 3.00 11.12 10.64
N PHE A 274 3.08 10.05 9.86
CA PHE A 274 3.91 9.97 8.65
C PHE A 274 3.25 10.62 7.43
N ALA A 275 2.08 11.27 7.62
CA ALA A 275 1.33 11.94 6.58
C ALA A 275 2.24 12.84 5.71
N GLY A 276 2.28 12.54 4.42
CA GLY A 276 3.01 13.31 3.41
C GLY A 276 4.52 13.06 3.32
N LYS A 277 5.09 12.10 4.06
CA LYS A 277 6.54 11.84 4.04
C LYS A 277 7.00 10.79 3.03
N TYR A 278 6.09 9.92 2.62
CA TYR A 278 6.39 8.86 1.66
C TYR A 278 5.64 9.10 0.34
N GLU A 279 6.29 8.70 -0.74
CA GLU A 279 5.91 9.06 -2.10
C GLU A 279 4.70 8.24 -2.60
N SER A 280 3.95 8.83 -3.50
CA SER A 280 2.90 8.17 -4.26
C SER A 280 3.07 8.52 -5.73
N TYR A 281 2.90 7.54 -6.61
CA TYR A 281 3.15 7.71 -8.04
C TYR A 281 1.92 7.31 -8.85
N PHE A 282 1.49 8.21 -9.72
CA PHE A 282 0.47 7.90 -10.73
C PHE A 282 1.10 7.07 -11.85
N CYS A 283 0.42 5.99 -12.23
CA CYS A 283 0.67 5.24 -13.44
C CYS A 283 -0.55 5.43 -14.34
N ILE A 284 -0.43 6.31 -15.33
CA ILE A 284 -1.52 6.69 -16.25
C ILE A 284 -1.95 5.51 -17.13
N SER A 285 -1.08 4.49 -17.24
CA SER A 285 -1.38 3.15 -17.79
C SER A 285 -1.74 3.15 -19.28
N GLN A 286 -1.09 4.02 -20.07
CA GLN A 286 -1.18 4.05 -21.52
C GLN A 286 0.00 3.31 -22.18
N GLY A 287 -0.17 2.95 -23.46
CA GLY A 287 0.81 2.18 -24.23
C GLY A 287 0.60 0.66 -24.17
N THR A 288 1.63 -0.07 -24.63
CA THR A 288 1.66 -1.54 -24.67
C THR A 288 1.69 -2.17 -23.27
N PRO A 289 1.29 -3.45 -23.10
CA PRO A 289 1.41 -4.14 -21.81
C PRO A 289 2.81 -4.06 -21.18
N GLU A 290 3.86 -4.12 -22.00
CA GLU A 290 5.26 -4.05 -21.58
C GLU A 290 5.64 -2.66 -21.07
N GLU A 291 5.18 -1.59 -21.74
CA GLU A 291 5.41 -0.21 -21.31
C GLU A 291 4.68 0.10 -19.99
N ARG A 292 3.41 -0.31 -19.88
CA ARG A 292 2.64 -0.16 -18.63
C ARG A 292 3.31 -0.90 -17.48
N TYR A 293 3.76 -2.13 -17.72
CA TYR A 293 4.49 -2.91 -16.74
C TYR A 293 5.78 -2.20 -16.30
N ARG A 294 6.57 -1.68 -17.25
CA ARG A 294 7.81 -0.95 -16.94
C ARG A 294 7.54 0.27 -16.08
N HIS A 295 6.56 1.10 -16.42
CA HIS A 295 6.21 2.28 -15.62
C HIS A 295 5.74 1.91 -14.21
N PHE A 296 4.94 0.85 -14.09
CA PHE A 296 4.51 0.34 -12.80
C PHE A 296 5.68 -0.19 -11.97
N GLU A 297 6.56 -0.99 -12.57
CA GLU A 297 7.75 -1.53 -11.90
C GLU A 297 8.66 -0.39 -11.41
N GLU A 298 8.88 0.64 -12.23
CA GLU A 298 9.63 1.83 -11.84
C GLU A 298 8.99 2.58 -10.67
N ALA A 299 7.65 2.72 -10.66
CA ALA A 299 6.93 3.33 -9.54
C ALA A 299 7.14 2.55 -8.24
N VAL A 300 7.03 1.22 -8.28
CA VAL A 300 7.29 0.34 -7.13
C VAL A 300 8.75 0.51 -6.65
N ARG A 301 9.73 0.50 -7.56
CA ARG A 301 11.15 0.69 -7.21
C ARG A 301 11.40 2.06 -6.56
N LYS A 302 10.82 3.13 -7.10
CA LYS A 302 10.93 4.49 -6.55
C LYS A 302 10.38 4.55 -5.13
N ILE A 303 9.19 4.00 -4.89
CA ILE A 303 8.61 3.98 -3.54
C ILE A 303 9.47 3.16 -2.58
N PHE A 304 9.95 2.00 -2.99
CA PHE A 304 10.86 1.22 -2.15
C PHE A 304 12.15 1.99 -1.85
N ALA A 305 12.76 2.62 -2.84
CA ALA A 305 13.95 3.46 -2.66
C ALA A 305 13.69 4.68 -1.76
N SER A 306 12.46 5.22 -1.75
CA SER A 306 12.07 6.36 -0.91
C SER A 306 12.21 6.08 0.59
N THR A 307 12.19 4.81 1.01
CA THR A 307 12.44 4.40 2.42
C THR A 307 13.84 4.79 2.91
N MET A 308 14.77 5.01 1.98
CA MET A 308 16.15 5.41 2.24
C MET A 308 16.38 6.92 2.02
N ASN A 309 15.32 7.71 1.82
CA ASN A 309 15.41 9.17 1.73
C ASN A 309 15.86 9.77 3.07
N GLU A 310 16.66 10.83 3.00
CA GLU A 310 17.20 11.51 4.19
C GLU A 310 16.09 12.03 5.10
N ASP A 311 15.00 12.57 4.54
CA ASP A 311 13.84 13.04 5.31
C ASP A 311 13.11 11.91 6.05
N ALA A 312 12.95 10.75 5.39
CA ALA A 312 12.32 9.57 5.98
C ALA A 312 13.18 9.00 7.12
N LEU A 313 14.49 8.90 6.90
CA LEU A 313 15.45 8.40 7.88
C LEU A 313 15.60 9.34 9.08
N THR A 314 15.69 10.65 8.83
CA THR A 314 15.74 11.68 9.86
C THR A 314 14.50 11.64 10.73
N TYR A 315 13.32 11.49 10.12
CA TYR A 315 12.09 11.36 10.88
C TYR A 315 12.05 10.11 11.76
N ARG A 316 12.48 8.96 11.22
CA ARG A 316 12.60 7.72 12.00
C ARG A 316 13.57 7.89 13.17
N LEU A 317 14.70 8.56 12.96
CA LEU A 317 15.68 8.85 14.00
C LEU A 317 15.08 9.74 15.10
N GLN A 318 14.43 10.85 14.73
CA GLN A 318 13.79 11.79 15.67
C GLN A 318 12.70 11.14 16.52
N ARG A 319 12.04 10.10 16.00
CA ARG A 319 10.99 9.35 16.70
C ARG A 319 11.51 8.11 17.44
N GLY A 320 12.83 7.88 17.48
CA GLY A 320 13.42 6.71 18.14
C GLY A 320 13.13 5.39 17.43
N MET A 321 12.82 5.43 16.13
CA MET A 321 12.49 4.29 15.28
C MET A 321 13.65 3.87 14.35
N ALA A 322 14.86 4.40 14.54
CA ALA A 322 16.02 4.06 13.71
C ALA A 322 16.35 2.56 13.73
N ASN A 323 16.20 1.92 14.89
CA ASN A 323 16.44 0.48 15.08
C ASN A 323 15.23 -0.40 14.76
N GLN A 324 14.08 0.19 14.42
CA GLN A 324 12.92 -0.57 14.01
C GLN A 324 13.01 -0.93 12.53
N ASP A 325 12.60 -2.15 12.25
CA ASP A 325 12.54 -2.71 10.92
C ASP A 325 11.42 -2.04 10.11
N GLU A 326 11.80 -1.26 9.08
CA GLU A 326 10.85 -0.66 8.15
C GLU A 326 10.26 -1.74 7.25
N GLN A 327 8.94 -1.88 7.30
CA GLN A 327 8.19 -2.79 6.46
C GLN A 327 7.31 -1.97 5.52
N MET A 328 7.69 -1.90 4.25
CA MET A 328 6.96 -1.13 3.25
C MET A 328 6.02 -2.04 2.45
N ALA A 329 4.72 -1.96 2.75
CA ALA A 329 3.69 -2.46 1.85
C ALA A 329 3.31 -1.37 0.84
N LEU A 330 2.61 -1.72 -0.23
CA LEU A 330 2.08 -0.74 -1.18
C LEU A 330 0.58 -0.92 -1.36
N LEU A 331 -0.10 0.20 -1.52
CA LEU A 331 -1.51 0.30 -1.86
C LEU A 331 -1.62 0.75 -3.31
N VAL A 332 -2.09 -0.12 -4.19
CA VAL A 332 -2.35 0.17 -5.60
C VAL A 332 -3.86 0.39 -5.76
N GLN A 333 -4.27 1.55 -6.26
CA GLN A 333 -5.69 1.88 -6.39
C GLN A 333 -5.98 2.44 -7.77
N ARG A 334 -7.19 2.19 -8.26
CA ARG A 334 -7.74 2.95 -9.38
C ARG A 334 -7.83 4.43 -8.99
N VAL A 335 -7.48 5.32 -9.90
CA VAL A 335 -7.67 6.76 -9.70
C VAL A 335 -9.14 7.09 -9.94
N SER A 336 -9.81 7.70 -8.97
CA SER A 336 -11.17 8.21 -9.15
C SER A 336 -11.15 9.43 -10.08
N GLY A 337 -11.98 9.39 -11.11
CA GLY A 337 -12.09 10.44 -12.12
C GLY A 337 -12.80 9.98 -13.37
N SER A 338 -12.91 10.88 -14.35
CA SER A 338 -13.59 10.63 -15.61
C SER A 338 -12.68 11.01 -16.78
N HIS A 339 -12.85 10.33 -17.90
CA HIS A 339 -12.17 10.64 -19.15
C HIS A 339 -12.79 11.90 -19.78
N ARG A 340 -11.99 12.94 -20.02
CA ARG A 340 -12.40 14.27 -20.50
C ARG A 340 -11.46 14.71 -21.61
N GLY A 341 -11.81 14.38 -22.86
CA GLY A 341 -10.92 14.61 -24.01
C GLY A 341 -9.64 13.77 -23.89
N GLU A 342 -8.48 14.41 -23.87
CA GLU A 342 -7.18 13.73 -23.67
C GLU A 342 -6.75 13.65 -22.19
N TYR A 343 -7.59 14.13 -21.26
CA TYR A 343 -7.29 14.21 -19.84
C TYR A 343 -8.16 13.27 -19.00
N PHE A 344 -7.66 12.88 -17.83
CA PHE A 344 -8.39 12.12 -16.83
C PHE A 344 -8.27 12.78 -15.46
N PHE A 345 -9.40 13.19 -14.89
CA PHE A 345 -9.47 13.82 -13.57
C PHE A 345 -10.92 13.85 -13.02
N PRO A 346 -11.11 13.94 -11.70
CA PRO A 346 -12.44 14.09 -11.10
C PRO A 346 -12.92 15.54 -11.15
N GLY A 347 -14.24 15.74 -11.15
CA GLY A 347 -14.83 17.08 -11.07
C GLY A 347 -14.60 17.77 -9.72
N LEU A 348 -14.40 16.98 -8.66
CA LEU A 348 -14.08 17.46 -7.32
C LEU A 348 -13.19 16.46 -6.60
N ALA A 349 -12.20 16.96 -5.88
CA ALA A 349 -11.42 16.21 -4.91
C ALA A 349 -11.16 17.06 -3.67
N GLY A 350 -10.80 16.45 -2.55
CA GLY A 350 -10.54 17.23 -1.34
C GLY A 350 -10.00 16.44 -0.16
N VAL A 351 -9.78 17.16 0.93
CA VAL A 351 -9.39 16.62 2.24
C VAL A 351 -10.39 17.12 3.28
N GLY A 352 -10.95 16.20 4.07
CA GLY A 352 -11.77 16.51 5.24
C GLY A 352 -10.97 16.39 6.53
N LEU A 353 -11.23 17.30 7.48
CA LEU A 353 -10.72 17.24 8.84
C LEU A 353 -11.89 17.29 9.81
N SER A 354 -11.94 16.37 10.76
CA SER A 354 -12.97 16.33 11.82
C SER A 354 -12.87 17.47 12.84
N TYR A 355 -11.91 18.38 12.66
CA TYR A 355 -11.74 19.56 13.48
C TYR A 355 -11.31 20.73 12.61
N ASN A 356 -12.07 21.83 12.66
CA ASN A 356 -11.76 23.05 11.95
C ASN A 356 -10.69 23.84 12.70
N THR A 357 -9.49 23.91 12.12
CA THR A 357 -8.36 24.67 12.67
C THR A 357 -8.38 26.16 12.31
N PHE A 358 -9.31 26.57 11.45
CA PHE A 358 -9.46 27.93 10.96
C PHE A 358 -10.81 28.49 11.39
N VAL A 359 -10.84 29.25 12.49
CA VAL A 359 -12.04 29.96 12.95
C VAL A 359 -11.90 31.42 12.57
N TRP A 360 -12.51 31.84 11.46
CA TRP A 360 -12.41 33.20 10.94
C TRP A 360 -13.64 34.08 11.24
N GLN A 361 -14.71 33.50 11.78
CA GLN A 361 -15.90 34.24 12.22
C GLN A 361 -16.30 33.85 13.65
N LYS A 362 -16.79 34.84 14.41
CA LYS A 362 -17.35 34.61 15.74
C LYS A 362 -18.63 33.78 15.63
N GLY A 363 -18.66 32.64 16.32
CA GLY A 363 -19.81 31.74 16.34
C GLY A 363 -19.63 30.43 15.57
N MET A 364 -18.52 30.25 14.85
CA MET A 364 -18.20 28.96 14.23
C MET A 364 -17.81 27.91 15.26
N ASP A 365 -18.27 26.67 15.07
CA ASP A 365 -17.94 25.52 15.90
C ASP A 365 -16.74 24.75 15.30
N PRO A 366 -15.57 24.76 15.97
CA PRO A 366 -14.41 23.98 15.54
C PRO A 366 -14.69 22.48 15.43
N LYS A 367 -15.62 21.94 16.20
CA LYS A 367 -15.94 20.50 16.22
C LYS A 367 -16.80 20.05 15.06
N ALA A 368 -17.40 20.96 14.29
CA ALA A 368 -18.14 20.62 13.08
C ALA A 368 -17.22 20.10 11.96
N GLY A 369 -15.92 20.40 12.02
CA GLY A 369 -14.96 19.98 11.02
C GLY A 369 -14.87 20.95 9.83
N MET A 370 -13.95 20.63 8.91
CA MET A 370 -13.67 21.46 7.74
C MET A 370 -13.30 20.62 6.52
N LEU A 371 -13.56 21.14 5.33
CA LEU A 371 -13.10 20.58 4.06
C LEU A 371 -12.15 21.54 3.36
N ARG A 372 -11.21 20.97 2.61
CA ARG A 372 -10.40 21.65 1.58
C ARG A 372 -10.74 20.98 0.25
N ILE A 373 -11.50 21.65 -0.61
CA ILE A 373 -11.94 21.09 -1.89
C ILE A 373 -11.29 21.81 -3.08
N VAL A 374 -11.05 21.06 -4.15
CA VAL A 374 -10.41 21.51 -5.40
C VAL A 374 -11.09 20.88 -6.60
N PHE A 375 -10.97 21.54 -7.75
CA PHE A 375 -11.27 20.99 -9.07
C PHE A 375 -10.07 20.22 -9.60
N GLY A 376 -10.28 19.03 -10.19
CA GLY A 376 -9.20 18.13 -10.60
C GLY A 376 -8.68 17.23 -9.48
N LEU A 377 -7.48 16.68 -9.64
CA LEU A 377 -6.91 15.72 -8.68
C LEU A 377 -6.68 16.34 -7.29
N GLY A 378 -6.89 15.55 -6.24
CA GLY A 378 -6.81 16.00 -4.84
C GLY A 378 -5.40 16.34 -4.32
N THR A 379 -4.36 16.23 -5.15
CA THR A 379 -2.97 16.57 -4.81
C THR A 379 -2.83 18.02 -4.32
N ARG A 380 -3.58 18.96 -4.91
CA ARG A 380 -3.60 20.38 -4.51
C ARG A 380 -4.37 20.65 -3.21
N ALA A 381 -5.30 19.76 -2.84
CA ALA A 381 -5.98 19.85 -1.55
C ALA A 381 -5.07 19.42 -0.40
N VAL A 382 -4.16 18.47 -0.65
CA VAL A 382 -3.20 17.98 0.34
C VAL A 382 -2.03 18.95 0.46
N ASN A 383 -1.37 19.25 -0.66
CA ASN A 383 -0.18 20.09 -0.72
C ASN A 383 -0.53 21.58 -0.52
N ARG A 384 0.47 22.37 -0.13
CA ARG A 384 0.38 23.83 -0.17
C ARG A 384 1.10 24.30 -1.42
N VAL A 385 0.39 24.94 -2.33
CA VAL A 385 0.96 25.51 -3.55
C VAL A 385 0.94 27.03 -3.44
N GLU A 386 2.01 27.68 -3.89
CA GLU A 386 2.08 29.13 -3.86
C GLU A 386 1.12 29.74 -4.89
N ASN A 387 0.38 30.79 -4.48
CA ASN A 387 -0.54 31.54 -5.34
C ASN A 387 -1.71 30.73 -5.93
N ASP A 388 -2.07 29.61 -5.32
CA ASP A 388 -3.27 28.84 -5.69
C ASP A 388 -3.96 28.29 -4.44
N TYR A 389 -5.28 28.47 -4.37
CA TYR A 389 -6.00 28.31 -3.11
C TYR A 389 -7.15 27.28 -3.23
N PRO A 390 -7.11 26.18 -2.46
CA PRO A 390 -8.27 25.30 -2.35
C PRO A 390 -9.41 26.04 -1.66
N ARG A 391 -10.65 25.67 -2.00
CA ARG A 391 -11.83 26.18 -1.34
C ARG A 391 -11.91 25.58 0.07
N ILE A 392 -11.77 26.45 1.08
CA ILE A 392 -11.95 26.08 2.49
C ILE A 392 -13.44 26.16 2.83
N VAL A 393 -13.98 25.09 3.40
CA VAL A 393 -15.39 24.97 3.79
C VAL A 393 -15.46 24.62 5.27
N ALA A 394 -16.08 25.46 6.08
CA ALA A 394 -16.45 25.12 7.45
C ALA A 394 -17.80 24.38 7.41
N LEU A 395 -17.90 23.17 7.96
CA LEU A 395 -19.09 22.32 7.78
C LEU A 395 -20.33 22.87 8.50
N ASP A 396 -20.16 23.66 9.56
CA ASP A 396 -21.23 24.39 10.25
C ASP A 396 -21.69 25.65 9.50
N ALA A 397 -20.88 26.18 8.60
CA ALA A 397 -21.20 27.34 7.79
C ALA A 397 -20.61 27.26 6.36
N PRO A 398 -21.08 26.31 5.50
CA PRO A 398 -20.38 25.94 4.26
C PRO A 398 -20.21 27.06 3.23
N LEU A 399 -21.13 28.03 3.21
CA LEU A 399 -21.11 29.14 2.25
C LEU A 399 -20.26 30.33 2.71
N VAL A 400 -19.86 30.37 3.98
CA VAL A 400 -19.09 31.50 4.52
C VAL A 400 -17.65 31.43 4.04
N LYS A 401 -17.23 32.45 3.27
CA LYS A 401 -15.86 32.58 2.73
C LYS A 401 -14.95 33.28 3.76
N PRO A 402 -13.65 32.95 3.86
CA PRO A 402 -12.72 33.61 4.79
C PRO A 402 -12.29 35.03 4.36
N TYR A 403 -12.74 35.52 3.21
CA TYR A 403 -12.35 36.82 2.65
C TYR A 403 -13.51 37.83 2.70
N ALA A 404 -13.22 39.09 2.99
CA ALA A 404 -14.23 40.13 3.23
C ALA A 404 -14.64 40.92 1.97
N LYS A 405 -13.86 40.89 0.88
CA LYS A 405 -14.10 41.69 -0.34
C LYS A 405 -14.26 40.81 -1.58
N GLN A 406 -15.14 41.19 -2.50
CA GLN A 406 -15.32 40.49 -3.78
C GLN A 406 -14.02 40.44 -4.62
N ALA A 407 -13.20 41.51 -4.60
CA ALA A 407 -11.93 41.53 -5.31
C ALA A 407 -10.93 40.47 -4.81
N ASP A 408 -11.08 40.02 -3.56
CA ASP A 408 -10.24 39.00 -2.95
C ASP A 408 -10.67 37.59 -3.37
N ILE A 409 -11.94 37.38 -3.74
CA ILE A 409 -12.46 36.05 -4.15
C ILE A 409 -11.66 35.51 -5.33
N LYS A 410 -11.45 36.34 -6.36
CA LYS A 410 -10.66 35.92 -7.52
C LYS A 410 -9.22 35.61 -7.15
N ARG A 411 -8.58 36.48 -6.37
CA ARG A 411 -7.18 36.33 -5.96
C ARG A 411 -6.95 35.09 -5.10
N PHE A 412 -7.93 34.71 -4.29
CA PHE A 412 -7.87 33.56 -3.40
C PHE A 412 -8.79 32.42 -3.87
N SER A 413 -8.84 32.21 -5.18
CA SER A 413 -9.52 31.08 -5.81
C SER A 413 -8.52 30.14 -6.46
N GLN A 414 -9.03 29.01 -6.94
CA GLN A 414 -8.23 28.04 -7.67
C GLN A 414 -8.02 28.49 -9.13
N HIS A 415 -6.76 28.54 -9.56
CA HIS A 415 -6.32 28.93 -10.90
C HIS A 415 -5.67 27.79 -11.69
N GLU A 416 -5.22 26.74 -11.01
CA GLU A 416 -4.61 25.57 -11.62
C GLU A 416 -5.28 24.28 -11.16
N ALA A 417 -5.34 23.28 -12.02
CA ALA A 417 -5.81 21.95 -11.68
C ALA A 417 -4.77 20.90 -12.10
N ASP A 418 -4.62 19.90 -11.24
CA ASP A 418 -3.79 18.74 -11.51
C ASP A 418 -4.62 17.70 -12.25
N VAL A 419 -4.10 17.18 -13.36
CA VAL A 419 -4.77 16.22 -14.24
C VAL A 419 -3.80 15.14 -14.70
N LEU A 420 -4.34 14.01 -15.17
CA LEU A 420 -3.55 13.02 -15.90
C LEU A 420 -3.75 13.22 -17.40
N ASN A 421 -2.69 13.53 -18.13
CA ASN A 421 -2.70 13.58 -19.58
C ASN A 421 -2.48 12.18 -20.13
N LEU A 422 -3.52 11.64 -20.77
CA LEU A 422 -3.52 10.27 -21.31
C LEU A 422 -2.70 10.18 -22.60
N ARG A 423 -2.63 11.26 -23.38
CA ARG A 423 -1.86 11.27 -24.62
C ARG A 423 -0.36 11.24 -24.36
N ASP A 424 0.10 12.08 -23.45
CA ASP A 424 1.51 12.23 -23.09
C ASP A 424 1.93 11.25 -21.97
N ASN A 425 0.96 10.52 -21.40
CA ASN A 425 1.13 9.54 -20.33
C ASN A 425 1.84 10.12 -19.09
N GLU A 426 1.44 11.34 -18.70
CA GLU A 426 2.07 12.11 -17.63
C GLU A 426 1.07 12.86 -16.75
N PHE A 427 1.51 13.18 -15.54
CA PHE A 427 0.80 14.09 -14.63
C PHE A 427 1.12 15.53 -15.03
N GLN A 428 0.09 16.37 -15.20
CA GLN A 428 0.24 17.77 -15.58
C GLN A 428 -0.54 18.69 -14.64
N THR A 429 0.00 19.88 -14.39
CA THR A 429 -0.73 21.00 -13.79
C THR A 429 -1.08 21.97 -14.91
N LEU A 430 -2.37 22.24 -15.10
CA LEU A 430 -2.88 23.10 -16.16
C LEU A 430 -3.72 24.25 -15.60
N PRO A 431 -3.73 25.44 -16.25
CA PRO A 431 -4.64 26.50 -15.88
C PRO A 431 -6.10 26.05 -15.99
N THR A 432 -6.92 26.35 -14.98
CA THR A 432 -8.33 25.94 -14.93
C THR A 432 -9.13 26.52 -16.10
N ALA A 433 -8.77 27.70 -16.59
CA ALA A 433 -9.37 28.31 -17.78
C ALA A 433 -9.25 27.47 -19.06
N LYS A 434 -8.29 26.53 -19.14
CA LYS A 434 -8.19 25.59 -20.28
C LYS A 434 -9.07 24.35 -20.12
N LEU A 435 -9.53 24.07 -18.90
CA LEU A 435 -10.24 22.85 -18.53
C LEU A 435 -11.73 23.10 -18.30
N LEU A 436 -12.09 24.28 -17.80
CA LEU A 436 -13.47 24.71 -17.54
C LEU A 436 -14.17 25.07 -18.86
N SER A 437 -14.66 24.04 -19.54
CA SER A 437 -15.54 24.16 -20.70
C SER A 437 -16.70 23.18 -20.57
N GLU A 438 -17.86 23.53 -21.11
CA GLU A 438 -19.04 22.66 -21.09
C GLU A 438 -18.79 21.32 -21.82
N ASP A 439 -17.87 21.31 -22.79
CA ASP A 439 -17.49 20.10 -23.53
C ASP A 439 -16.64 19.12 -22.69
N LEU A 440 -15.90 19.63 -21.71
CA LEU A 440 -15.00 18.83 -20.87
C LEU A 440 -15.57 18.56 -19.48
N VAL A 441 -16.46 19.43 -18.97
CA VAL A 441 -16.92 19.42 -17.58
C VAL A 441 -18.44 19.35 -17.49
N GLU A 442 -18.95 18.13 -17.27
CA GLU A 442 -20.34 17.92 -16.82
C GLU A 442 -20.62 18.66 -15.51
N HIS A 443 -21.82 19.24 -15.40
CA HIS A 443 -22.29 19.99 -14.22
C HIS A 443 -21.34 21.13 -13.79
N LEU A 444 -20.84 21.88 -14.77
CA LEU A 444 -19.94 23.01 -14.55
C LEU A 444 -20.52 24.03 -13.54
N ASP A 445 -21.85 24.21 -13.54
CA ASP A 445 -22.62 25.03 -12.61
C ASP A 445 -22.40 24.69 -11.13
N LEU A 446 -22.10 23.42 -10.81
CA LEU A 446 -21.79 22.99 -9.43
C LEU A 446 -20.40 23.42 -8.97
N ILE A 447 -19.51 23.78 -9.90
CA ILE A 447 -18.08 24.02 -9.65
C ILE A 447 -17.77 25.51 -9.65
N VAL A 448 -18.38 26.27 -10.57
CA VAL A 448 -18.02 27.67 -10.84
C VAL A 448 -19.16 28.66 -10.66
N GLU A 449 -18.81 29.90 -10.40
CA GLU A 449 -19.66 31.08 -10.52
C GLU A 449 -19.17 31.99 -11.65
N HIS A 450 -20.10 32.72 -12.28
CA HIS A 450 -19.77 33.73 -13.28
C HIS A 450 -19.09 34.96 -12.64
N ASP A 451 -17.90 35.31 -13.14
CA ASP A 451 -17.19 36.54 -12.79
C ASP A 451 -17.73 37.71 -13.62
N THR A 452 -18.77 38.36 -13.12
CA THR A 452 -19.42 39.50 -13.81
C THR A 452 -18.43 40.65 -14.07
N ALA A 453 -17.52 40.93 -13.14
CA ALA A 453 -16.53 41.99 -13.29
C ALA A 453 -15.51 41.68 -14.39
N ALA A 454 -15.04 40.43 -14.48
CA ALA A 454 -14.16 40.01 -15.58
C ALA A 454 -14.90 39.92 -16.91
N ALA A 455 -16.15 39.47 -16.92
CA ALA A 455 -16.98 39.46 -18.12
C ALA A 455 -17.18 40.88 -18.68
N ASP A 456 -17.46 41.86 -17.83
CA ASP A 456 -17.61 43.26 -18.25
C ASP A 456 -16.28 43.84 -18.74
N TYR A 457 -15.15 43.50 -18.11
CA TYR A 457 -13.83 43.88 -18.61
C TYR A 457 -13.53 43.25 -19.98
N LEU A 458 -13.74 41.94 -20.15
CA LEU A 458 -13.53 41.24 -21.42
C LEU A 458 -14.39 41.83 -22.53
N ARG A 459 -15.65 42.15 -22.23
CA ARG A 459 -16.56 42.87 -23.12
C ARG A 459 -16.02 44.24 -23.51
N SER A 460 -15.41 44.98 -22.57
CA SER A 460 -14.82 46.30 -22.83
C SER A 460 -13.59 46.26 -23.75
N VAL A 461 -12.86 45.15 -23.78
CA VAL A 461 -11.68 44.94 -24.66
C VAL A 461 -12.00 44.10 -25.91
N GLY A 462 -13.29 43.87 -26.21
CA GLY A 462 -13.74 43.14 -27.40
C GLY A 462 -13.39 41.65 -27.41
N ARG A 463 -13.19 41.04 -26.23
CA ARG A 463 -12.92 39.61 -26.06
C ARG A 463 -14.18 38.84 -25.67
N ASP A 464 -14.20 37.55 -25.97
CA ASP A 464 -15.29 36.66 -25.58
C ASP A 464 -15.40 36.58 -24.04
N THR A 465 -16.63 36.58 -23.54
CA THR A 465 -16.96 36.55 -22.11
C THR A 465 -17.30 35.15 -21.61
N LYS A 466 -17.34 34.15 -22.51
CA LYS A 466 -17.73 32.76 -22.22
C LYS A 466 -16.87 32.04 -21.19
N ASP A 467 -15.67 32.56 -20.89
CA ASP A 467 -14.69 31.89 -20.00
C ASP A 467 -14.45 32.65 -18.68
N ALA A 468 -15.31 33.62 -18.34
CA ALA A 468 -15.19 34.39 -17.10
C ALA A 468 -15.77 33.60 -15.90
N TRP A 469 -15.04 32.58 -15.46
CA TRP A 469 -15.43 31.68 -14.37
C TRP A 469 -14.52 31.81 -13.15
N ILE A 470 -15.10 31.67 -11.95
CA ILE A 470 -14.37 31.51 -10.68
C ILE A 470 -14.82 30.22 -10.02
N ILE A 471 -13.87 29.37 -9.61
CA ILE A 471 -14.18 28.14 -8.87
C ILE A 471 -14.57 28.50 -7.42
N THR A 472 -15.78 28.14 -7.02
CA THR A 472 -16.32 28.44 -5.67
C THR A 472 -17.00 27.25 -5.01
N PHE A 473 -17.59 26.35 -5.81
CA PHE A 473 -18.45 25.25 -5.36
C PHE A 473 -19.70 25.68 -4.58
N ASP A 474 -20.14 26.94 -4.73
CA ASP A 474 -21.26 27.47 -3.93
C ASP A 474 -22.58 26.74 -4.23
N GLU A 475 -22.87 26.43 -5.49
CA GLU A 475 -24.05 25.65 -5.88
C GLU A 475 -23.98 24.20 -5.36
N LEU A 476 -22.81 23.54 -5.45
CA LEU A 476 -22.61 22.23 -4.84
C LEU A 476 -22.93 22.24 -3.34
N LEU A 477 -22.46 23.25 -2.62
CA LEU A 477 -22.59 23.34 -1.16
C LEU A 477 -24.00 23.76 -0.70
N SER A 478 -24.75 24.49 -1.54
CA SER A 478 -26.07 25.02 -1.20
C SER A 478 -27.24 24.19 -1.73
N ALA A 479 -27.12 23.65 -2.94
CA ALA A 479 -28.21 22.99 -3.65
C ALA A 479 -28.16 21.46 -3.57
N THR A 480 -27.07 20.88 -3.04
CA THR A 480 -26.89 19.42 -2.93
C THR A 480 -26.72 18.99 -1.47
N PRO A 481 -26.94 17.70 -1.12
CA PRO A 481 -26.72 17.20 0.23
C PRO A 481 -25.23 17.07 0.62
N PHE A 482 -24.28 17.41 -0.27
CA PHE A 482 -22.85 17.16 -0.09
C PHE A 482 -22.30 17.62 1.27
N ALA A 483 -22.56 18.87 1.67
CA ALA A 483 -22.06 19.40 2.94
C ALA A 483 -22.64 18.66 4.16
N LYS A 484 -23.90 18.19 4.06
CA LYS A 484 -24.56 17.43 5.11
C LYS A 484 -24.02 16.01 5.20
N THR A 485 -23.73 15.36 4.07
CA THR A 485 -23.13 14.01 4.03
C THR A 485 -21.71 14.00 4.58
N MET A 486 -20.97 15.10 4.43
CA MET A 486 -19.59 15.24 4.91
C MET A 486 -19.46 15.66 6.38
N SER A 487 -20.57 16.05 7.03
CA SER A 487 -20.64 16.44 8.45
C SER A 487 -20.99 15.26 9.33
#